data_AF-A0AAD9JTY3-F1
#
_entry.id   AF-A0AAD9JTY3-F1
#
_cell.length_a   1.000
_cell.length_b   1.000
_cell.length_c   1.000
_cell.angle_alpha   90.00
_cell.angle_beta   90.00
_cell.angle_gamma   90.00
#
_symmetry.space_group_name_H-M   'P 1'
#
loop_
_entity.id
_entity.type
_entity.pdbx_description
1 polymer ?
#
loop_
_entity_poly.entity_id
_entity_poly.type
_entity_poly.pdbx_seq_one_letter_code
_entity_poly.pdbx_strand_id
1 'polypeptide(L)'
;MRAELDIAEAKNKKLERELRRTRQDLEQKRSQLLEQQQRSDFDPHYKYGYTPKSIAKLSSLISRHLTRRPAYVDVNTIYNSVKRCYDNYAKPSPYHSQIAARVTDEVSARATLECARDVHMLLTTAYASNWFSNTQRTNLAHWLQAVCKMQY
;
A
#
# COMPACT_ATOMS: atom_id res chain seq x y z
N MET A 1 33.27 41.22 -30.34
CA MET A 1 32.82 39.95 -30.95
C MET A 1 33.45 38.70 -30.33
N ARG A 2 34.75 38.36 -30.50
CA ARG A 2 35.35 37.15 -29.86
C ARG A 2 35.28 37.16 -28.32
N ALA A 3 35.68 38.26 -27.68
CA ALA A 3 35.65 38.38 -26.23
C ALA A 3 34.23 38.28 -25.62
N GLU A 4 33.22 38.77 -26.33
CA GLU A 4 31.82 38.66 -25.90
C GLU A 4 31.30 37.23 -26.02
N LEU A 5 31.78 36.50 -27.03
CA LEU A 5 31.47 35.09 -27.25
C LEU A 5 32.07 34.22 -26.14
N ASP A 6 33.33 34.47 -25.76
CA ASP A 6 33.99 33.79 -24.65
C ASP A 6 33.29 34.05 -23.29
N ILE A 7 32.84 35.29 -23.07
CA ILE A 7 32.05 35.66 -21.88
C ILE A 7 30.69 34.94 -21.87
N ALA A 8 30.02 34.85 -23.02
CA ALA A 8 28.76 34.15 -23.14
C ALA A 8 28.91 32.64 -22.90
N GLU A 9 29.96 32.00 -23.45
CA GLU A 9 30.27 30.59 -23.24
C GLU A 9 30.57 30.28 -21.77
N ALA A 10 31.36 31.14 -21.11
CA ALA A 10 31.65 30.98 -19.68
C ALA A 10 30.38 31.09 -18.82
N LYS A 11 29.48 32.01 -19.15
CA LYS A 11 28.16 32.14 -18.49
C LYS A 11 27.28 30.92 -18.74
N ASN A 12 27.23 30.42 -19.97
CA ASN A 12 26.42 29.26 -20.33
C ASN A 12 26.89 28.01 -19.57
N LYS A 13 28.21 27.80 -19.51
CA LYS A 13 28.81 26.71 -18.74
C LYS A 13 28.54 26.80 -17.24
N LYS A 14 28.42 28.03 -16.71
CA LYS A 14 28.02 28.24 -15.31
C LYS A 14 26.54 27.89 -15.10
N LEU A 15 25.66 28.35 -15.97
CA LEU A 15 24.22 28.08 -15.92
C LEU A 15 23.92 26.58 -16.06
N GLU A 16 24.61 25.87 -16.95
CA GLU A 16 24.46 24.42 -17.09
C GLU A 16 24.82 23.66 -15.80
N ARG A 17 25.87 24.09 -15.11
CA ARG A 17 26.28 23.51 -13.82
C ARG A 17 25.24 23.78 -12.73
N GLU A 18 24.71 24.99 -12.67
CA GLU A 18 23.64 25.35 -11.72
C GLU A 18 22.38 24.55 -12.00
N LEU A 19 21.95 24.47 -13.27
CA LEU A 19 20.78 23.71 -13.68
C LEU A 19 20.91 22.22 -13.38
N ARG A 20 22.10 21.64 -13.55
CA ARG A 20 22.38 20.26 -13.15
C ARG A 20 22.26 20.06 -11.64
N ARG A 21 22.77 20.98 -10.83
CA ARG A 21 22.64 20.94 -9.37
C ARG A 21 21.18 21.05 -8.94
N THR A 22 20.43 22.00 -9.49
CA THR A 22 19.01 22.17 -9.16
C THR A 22 18.17 20.95 -9.53
N ARG A 23 18.47 20.30 -10.67
CA ARG A 23 17.82 19.04 -11.06
C ARG A 23 18.11 17.91 -10.07
N GLN A 24 19.36 17.76 -9.63
CA GLN A 24 19.74 16.75 -8.64
C GLN A 24 19.05 16.99 -7.29
N ASP A 25 19.01 18.23 -6.83
CA ASP A 25 18.29 18.60 -5.60
C ASP A 25 16.79 18.35 -5.70
N LEU A 26 16.16 18.67 -6.83
CA LEU A 26 14.74 18.40 -7.06
C LEU A 26 14.45 16.89 -7.07
N GLU A 27 15.32 16.09 -7.68
CA GLU A 27 15.18 14.64 -7.72
C GLU A 27 15.37 14.00 -6.33
N GLN A 28 16.32 14.50 -5.54
CA GLN A 28 16.49 14.10 -4.14
C GLN A 28 15.27 14.48 -3.29
N LYS A 29 14.79 15.73 -3.40
CA LYS A 29 13.58 16.17 -2.68
C LYS A 29 12.35 15.38 -3.07
N ARG A 30 12.19 15.03 -4.36
CA ARG A 30 11.10 14.17 -4.82
C ARG A 30 11.17 12.78 -4.20
N SER A 31 12.37 12.20 -4.14
CA SER A 31 12.60 10.90 -3.48
C SER A 31 12.27 10.96 -1.99
N GLN A 32 12.73 12.01 -1.29
CA GLN A 32 12.42 12.23 0.12
C GLN A 32 10.92 12.41 0.38
N LEU A 33 10.21 13.18 -0.46
CA LEU A 33 8.76 13.37 -0.33
C LEU A 33 7.98 12.07 -0.56
N LEU A 34 8.42 11.24 -1.51
CA LEU A 34 7.84 9.91 -1.74
C LEU A 34 8.02 8.99 -0.52
N GLU A 35 9.22 8.98 0.07
CA GLU A 35 9.48 8.22 1.31
C GLU A 35 8.64 8.74 2.48
N GLN A 36 8.50 10.06 2.61
CA GLN A 36 7.74 10.68 3.69
C GLN A 36 6.22 10.47 3.55
N GLN A 37 5.68 10.54 2.33
CA GLN A 37 4.28 10.17 2.05
C GLN A 37 4.02 8.69 2.34
N GLN A 38 4.94 7.80 1.97
CA GLN A 38 4.80 6.36 2.24
C GLN A 38 4.84 6.03 3.73
N ARG A 39 5.65 6.75 4.53
CA ARG A 39 5.67 6.62 6.00
C ARG A 39 4.41 7.14 6.68
N SER A 40 3.73 8.13 6.09
CA SER A 40 2.50 8.72 6.64
C SER A 40 1.24 7.90 6.32
N ASP A 41 1.20 7.21 5.18
CA ASP A 41 0.03 6.43 4.74
C ASP A 41 -0.20 5.13 5.54
N PHE A 42 0.81 4.65 6.26
CA PHE A 42 0.75 3.45 7.11
C PHE A 42 0.91 3.84 8.58
N ASP A 43 -0.15 4.41 9.17
CA ASP A 43 -0.17 4.75 10.59
C ASP A 43 0.04 3.50 11.47
N PRO A 44 1.17 3.39 12.20
CA PRO A 44 1.44 2.26 13.08
C PRO A 44 0.49 2.18 14.28
N HIS A 45 -0.25 3.26 14.59
CA HIS A 45 -1.14 3.44 15.73
C HIS A 45 -2.64 3.42 15.35
N TYR A 46 -3.00 3.12 14.09
CA TYR A 46 -4.40 3.09 13.67
C TYR A 46 -5.16 1.93 14.36
N LYS A 47 -6.03 2.30 15.31
CA LYS A 47 -6.78 1.36 16.17
C LYS A 47 -7.98 0.69 15.51
N TYR A 48 -8.47 1.23 14.39
CA TYR A 48 -9.63 0.71 13.66
C TYR A 48 -9.20 0.07 12.34
N GLY A 49 -9.91 -0.96 11.91
CA GLY A 49 -9.64 -1.69 10.68
C GLY A 49 -9.43 -0.77 9.47
N TYR A 50 -8.65 -1.28 8.52
CA TYR A 50 -8.32 -0.58 7.28
C TYR A 50 -9.57 0.01 6.63
N THR A 51 -9.52 1.30 6.30
CA THR A 51 -10.53 1.87 5.38
C THR A 51 -10.45 1.11 4.04
N PRO A 52 -11.57 0.96 3.29
CA PRO A 52 -11.54 0.38 1.94
C PRO A 52 -10.44 0.97 1.06
N LYS A 53 -10.20 2.28 1.20
CA LYS A 53 -9.12 3.01 0.51
C LYS A 53 -7.73 2.48 0.86
N SER A 54 -7.47 2.18 2.12
CA SER A 54 -6.18 1.64 2.58
C SER A 54 -5.96 0.22 2.07
N ILE A 55 -7.01 -0.63 2.05
CA ILE A 55 -6.94 -1.99 1.47
C ILE A 55 -6.66 -1.91 -0.03
N ALA A 56 -7.35 -1.02 -0.74
CA ALA A 56 -7.15 -0.79 -2.17
C ALA A 56 -5.73 -0.29 -2.49
N LYS A 57 -5.20 0.66 -1.69
CA LYS A 57 -3.82 1.15 -1.83
C LYS A 57 -2.81 0.01 -1.65
N LEU A 58 -2.96 -0.80 -0.60
CA LEU A 58 -2.07 -1.93 -0.33
C LEU A 58 -2.13 -2.99 -1.45
N SER A 59 -3.34 -3.30 -1.91
CA SER A 59 -3.56 -4.23 -3.02
C SER A 59 -2.93 -3.69 -4.31
N SER A 60 -3.08 -2.39 -4.60
CA SER A 60 -2.46 -1.74 -5.76
C SER A 60 -0.93 -1.74 -5.69
N LEU A 61 -0.35 -1.54 -4.51
CA LEU A 61 1.10 -1.60 -4.32
C LEU A 61 1.64 -2.99 -4.66
N ILE A 62 1.01 -4.04 -4.16
CA ILE A 62 1.43 -5.43 -4.43
C ILE A 62 1.20 -5.78 -5.90
N SER A 63 0.04 -5.42 -6.47
CA SER A 63 -0.31 -5.80 -7.84
C SER A 63 0.57 -5.15 -8.90
N ARG A 64 1.08 -3.93 -8.67
CA ARG A 64 2.04 -3.28 -9.59
C ARG A 64 3.37 -4.00 -9.69
N HIS A 65 3.69 -4.85 -8.73
CA HIS A 65 5.02 -5.40 -8.54
C HIS A 65 5.00 -6.91 -8.24
N LEU A 66 4.00 -7.64 -8.75
CA LEU A 66 3.76 -9.07 -8.42
C LEU A 66 5.00 -9.96 -8.54
N THR A 67 5.79 -9.78 -9.59
CA THR A 67 6.96 -10.62 -9.90
C THR A 67 8.25 -10.09 -9.29
N ARG A 68 8.41 -8.77 -9.24
CA ARG A 68 9.64 -8.11 -8.77
C ARG A 68 9.31 -7.08 -7.68
N ARG A 69 9.60 -7.47 -6.44
CA ARG A 69 9.50 -6.58 -5.28
C ARG A 69 10.50 -5.42 -5.38
N PRO A 70 10.08 -4.18 -5.12
CA PRO A 70 11.01 -3.06 -4.99
C PRO A 70 11.92 -3.21 -3.76
N ALA A 71 13.20 -2.85 -3.88
CA ALA A 71 14.19 -3.04 -2.82
C ALA A 71 13.88 -2.26 -1.52
N TYR A 72 13.14 -1.16 -1.62
CA TYR A 72 12.75 -0.32 -0.49
C TYR A 72 11.56 -0.87 0.32
N VAL A 73 10.89 -1.93 -0.17
CA VAL A 73 9.71 -2.49 0.50
C VAL A 73 10.10 -3.63 1.43
N ASP A 74 9.84 -3.47 2.72
CA ASP A 74 9.97 -4.55 3.70
C ASP A 74 8.79 -5.53 3.61
N VAL A 75 9.09 -6.80 3.29
CA VAL A 75 8.11 -7.89 3.18
C VAL A 75 7.39 -8.13 4.50
N ASN A 76 8.10 -8.06 5.61
CA ASN A 76 7.51 -8.35 6.91
C ASN A 76 6.51 -7.26 7.31
N THR A 77 6.82 -6.00 7.03
CA THR A 77 5.88 -4.89 7.21
C THR A 77 4.62 -5.09 6.37
N ILE A 78 4.76 -5.40 5.07
CA ILE A 78 3.60 -5.66 4.19
C ILE A 78 2.80 -6.88 4.65
N TYR A 79 3.46 -7.97 5.03
CA TYR A 79 2.81 -9.16 5.54
C TYR A 79 2.02 -8.88 6.83
N ASN A 80 2.62 -8.16 7.78
CA ASN A 80 1.95 -7.78 9.02
C ASN A 80 0.75 -6.87 8.75
N SER A 81 0.86 -6.00 7.75
CA SER A 81 -0.26 -5.17 7.29
C SER A 81 -1.41 -6.02 6.76
N VAL A 82 -1.12 -6.99 5.87
CA VAL A 82 -2.13 -7.94 5.35
C VAL A 82 -2.74 -8.79 6.47
N LYS A 83 -1.91 -9.29 7.39
CA LYS A 83 -2.35 -10.05 8.56
C LYS A 83 -3.33 -9.24 9.40
N ARG A 84 -3.04 -7.97 9.66
CA ARG A 84 -3.95 -7.07 10.40
C ARG A 84 -5.28 -6.87 9.68
N CYS A 85 -5.30 -6.78 8.35
CA CYS A 85 -6.54 -6.73 7.57
C CYS A 85 -7.39 -7.99 7.82
N TYR A 86 -6.78 -9.17 7.68
CA TYR A 86 -7.45 -10.44 7.87
C TYR A 86 -7.92 -10.63 9.32
N ASP A 87 -7.04 -10.41 10.32
CA ASP A 87 -7.39 -10.58 11.73
C ASP A 87 -8.56 -9.68 12.13
N ASN A 88 -8.62 -8.45 11.60
CA ASN A 88 -9.74 -7.54 11.89
C ASN A 88 -11.04 -7.95 11.20
N TYR A 89 -10.97 -8.54 10.01
CA TYR A 89 -12.13 -9.16 9.36
C TYR A 89 -12.61 -10.41 10.11
N ALA A 90 -11.67 -11.27 10.53
CA ALA A 90 -11.95 -12.54 11.19
C ALA A 90 -12.36 -12.38 12.67
N LYS A 91 -12.07 -11.23 13.30
CA LYS A 91 -12.51 -10.95 14.66
C LYS A 91 -14.05 -10.91 14.70
N PRO A 92 -14.69 -11.75 15.52
CA PRO A 92 -16.11 -11.57 15.82
C PRO A 92 -16.25 -10.25 16.57
N SER A 93 -16.72 -9.20 15.91
CA SER A 93 -16.99 -7.95 16.59
C SER A 93 -18.13 -8.18 17.59
N PRO A 94 -17.96 -7.84 18.88
CA PRO A 94 -19.06 -7.93 19.87
C PRO A 94 -20.23 -6.98 19.55
N TYR A 95 -20.01 -6.03 18.62
CA TYR A 95 -21.08 -5.22 18.04
C TYR A 95 -21.72 -5.88 16.82
N HIS A 96 -21.06 -6.83 16.14
CA HIS A 96 -21.68 -7.58 15.04
C HIS A 96 -22.77 -8.52 15.53
N SER A 97 -22.66 -9.11 16.73
CA SER A 97 -23.71 -9.98 17.28
C SER A 97 -24.92 -9.19 17.80
N GLN A 98 -24.73 -7.97 18.27
CA GLN A 98 -25.83 -7.10 18.72
C GLN A 98 -26.51 -6.34 17.56
N ILE A 99 -25.76 -6.05 16.50
CA ILE A 99 -26.27 -5.46 15.24
C ILE A 99 -26.92 -6.56 14.39
N ALA A 100 -26.34 -7.75 14.21
CA ALA A 100 -26.99 -8.84 13.47
C ALA A 100 -28.31 -9.31 14.09
N ALA A 101 -28.47 -9.18 15.42
CA ALA A 101 -29.72 -9.47 16.10
C ALA A 101 -30.77 -8.33 16.05
N ARG A 102 -30.40 -7.12 15.56
CA ARG A 102 -31.28 -5.94 15.51
C ARG A 102 -31.30 -5.19 14.18
N VAL A 103 -30.51 -5.59 13.18
CA VAL A 103 -30.34 -4.83 11.95
C VAL A 103 -31.10 -5.45 10.79
N THR A 104 -32.26 -4.84 10.57
CA THR A 104 -33.10 -4.93 9.38
C THR A 104 -32.69 -3.94 8.28
N ASP A 105 -31.54 -3.26 8.38
CA ASP A 105 -31.08 -2.31 7.37
C ASP A 105 -30.11 -2.97 6.38
N GLU A 106 -30.53 -3.08 5.11
CA GLU A 106 -29.74 -3.59 3.97
C GLU A 106 -28.36 -2.93 3.84
N VAL A 107 -28.22 -1.69 4.30
CA VAL A 107 -27.00 -0.86 4.19
C VAL A 107 -25.84 -1.46 4.99
N SER A 108 -26.09 -2.02 6.17
CA SER A 108 -25.04 -2.61 7.02
C SER A 108 -24.57 -3.98 6.52
N ALA A 109 -25.51 -4.78 5.98
CA ALA A 109 -25.21 -6.05 5.34
C ALA A 109 -24.32 -5.85 4.09
N ARG A 110 -24.61 -4.83 3.26
CA ARG A 110 -23.78 -4.47 2.10
C ARG A 110 -22.36 -4.09 2.49
N ALA A 111 -22.19 -3.26 3.53
CA ALA A 111 -20.87 -2.85 4.00
C ALA A 111 -20.02 -4.04 4.50
N THR A 112 -20.65 -5.04 5.13
CA THR A 112 -19.97 -6.27 5.57
C THR A 112 -19.49 -7.10 4.38
N LEU A 113 -20.34 -7.20 3.34
CA LEU A 113 -20.01 -7.91 2.10
C LEU A 113 -18.89 -7.21 1.31
N GLU A 114 -18.88 -5.88 1.29
CA GLU A 114 -17.84 -5.06 0.67
C GLU A 114 -16.49 -5.26 1.39
N CYS A 115 -16.48 -5.25 2.72
CA CYS A 115 -15.29 -5.53 3.52
C CYS A 115 -14.73 -6.93 3.23
N ALA A 116 -15.59 -7.96 3.13
CA ALA A 116 -15.18 -9.31 2.77
C ALA A 116 -14.54 -9.37 1.36
N ARG A 117 -15.11 -8.66 0.38
CA ARG A 117 -14.57 -8.58 -0.99
C ARG A 117 -13.22 -7.88 -1.04
N ASP A 118 -13.07 -6.77 -0.32
CA ASP A 118 -11.82 -6.02 -0.28
C ASP A 118 -10.69 -6.85 0.34
N VAL A 119 -10.98 -7.54 1.45
CA VAL A 119 -10.03 -8.44 2.11
C VAL A 119 -9.70 -9.65 1.21
N HIS A 120 -10.70 -10.23 0.55
CA HIS A 120 -10.48 -11.31 -0.42
C HIS A 120 -9.55 -10.86 -1.57
N MET A 121 -9.80 -9.68 -2.15
CA MET A 121 -8.95 -9.11 -3.21
C MET A 121 -7.51 -8.91 -2.72
N LEU A 122 -7.33 -8.34 -1.52
CA LEU A 122 -6.00 -8.14 -0.93
C LEU A 122 -5.26 -9.47 -0.73
N LEU A 123 -5.92 -10.47 -0.13
CA LEU A 123 -5.33 -11.78 0.13
C LEU A 123 -4.97 -12.49 -1.17
N THR A 124 -5.85 -12.43 -2.18
CA THR A 124 -5.59 -13.00 -3.51
C THR A 124 -4.36 -12.36 -4.15
N THR A 125 -4.28 -11.02 -4.09
CA THR A 125 -3.14 -10.27 -4.67
C THR A 125 -1.84 -10.56 -3.93
N ALA A 126 -1.89 -10.63 -2.60
CA ALA A 126 -0.75 -10.98 -1.77
C ALA A 126 -0.26 -12.40 -2.05
N TYR A 127 -1.18 -13.37 -2.14
CA TYR A 127 -0.86 -14.77 -2.42
C TYR A 127 -0.27 -14.96 -3.82
N ALA A 128 -0.78 -14.24 -4.83
CA ALA A 128 -0.26 -14.27 -6.19
C ALA A 128 1.12 -13.63 -6.35
N SER A 129 1.54 -12.77 -5.40
CA SER A 129 2.84 -12.13 -5.46
C SER A 129 3.98 -13.07 -5.05
N ASN A 130 5.16 -12.89 -5.63
CA ASN A 130 6.35 -13.66 -5.24
C ASN A 130 7.13 -13.03 -4.06
N TRP A 131 6.46 -12.21 -3.25
CA TRP A 131 7.11 -11.40 -2.22
C TRP A 131 7.37 -12.16 -0.92
N PHE A 132 6.48 -13.10 -0.60
CA PHE A 132 6.38 -13.69 0.73
C PHE A 132 7.16 -15.01 0.84
N SER A 133 7.60 -15.36 2.05
CA SER A 133 8.21 -16.65 2.32
C SER A 133 7.20 -17.81 2.19
N ASN A 134 7.66 -19.05 2.10
CA ASN A 134 6.76 -20.21 2.04
C ASN A 134 5.80 -20.28 3.24
N THR A 135 6.31 -20.03 4.45
CA THR A 135 5.49 -19.97 5.67
C THR A 135 4.41 -18.89 5.58
N GLN A 136 4.76 -17.69 5.11
CA GLN A 136 3.80 -16.60 4.93
C GLN A 136 2.75 -16.94 3.86
N ARG A 137 3.14 -17.59 2.77
CA ARG A 137 2.21 -18.04 1.72
C ARG A 137 1.23 -19.10 2.22
N THR A 138 1.66 -20.05 3.05
CA THR A 138 0.77 -21.02 3.68
C THR A 138 -0.29 -20.33 4.53
N ASN A 139 0.10 -19.33 5.32
CA ASN A 139 -0.86 -18.55 6.12
C ASN A 139 -1.84 -17.78 5.24
N LEU A 140 -1.36 -17.11 4.19
CA LEU A 140 -2.21 -16.41 3.22
C LEU A 140 -3.22 -17.36 2.56
N ALA A 141 -2.81 -18.57 2.19
CA ALA A 141 -3.70 -19.58 1.62
C ALA A 141 -4.80 -20.00 2.60
N HIS A 142 -4.46 -20.25 3.87
CA HIS A 142 -5.44 -20.57 4.90
C HIS A 142 -6.43 -19.43 5.13
N TRP A 143 -5.96 -18.19 5.16
CA TRP A 143 -6.81 -17.01 5.30
C TRP A 143 -7.74 -16.83 4.12
N LEU A 144 -7.25 -17.02 2.89
CA LEU A 144 -8.07 -16.93 1.68
C LEU A 144 -9.19 -17.97 1.69
N GLN A 145 -8.88 -19.22 2.03
CA GLN A 145 -9.87 -20.28 2.17
C GLN A 145 -10.93 -19.95 3.23
N ALA A 146 -10.53 -19.36 4.36
CA ALA A 146 -11.46 -18.97 5.42
C ALA A 146 -12.44 -17.88 4.94
N VAL A 147 -11.94 -16.86 4.22
CA VAL A 147 -12.79 -15.79 3.66
C VAL A 147 -13.77 -16.36 2.62
N CYS A 148 -13.33 -17.24 1.73
CA CYS A 148 -14.22 -17.86 0.74
C CYS A 148 -15.36 -18.65 1.40
N LYS A 149 -15.08 -19.39 2.48
CA LYS A 149 -16.10 -20.15 3.22
C LYS A 149 -17.13 -19.28 3.94
N MET A 150 -16.84 -18.00 4.20
CA MET A 150 -17.78 -17.07 4.84
C MET A 150 -18.66 -16.32 3.82
N GLN A 151 -18.38 -16.46 2.52
CA GLN A 151 -19.12 -15.78 1.44
C GLN A 151 -20.21 -16.65 0.79
N TYR A 152 -20.24 -17.96 1.09
CA TYR A 152 -21.20 -18.95 0.59
C TYR A 152 -21.81 -19.74 1.74
#